data_AF-A0A933E748-F1
#
_entry.id   AF-A0A933E748-F1
#
_cell.length_a   1.000
_cell.length_b   1.000
_cell.length_c   1.000
_cell.angle_alpha   90.00
_cell.angle_beta   90.00
_cell.angle_gamma   90.00
#
_symmetry.space_group_name_H-M   'P 1'
#
loop_
_entity.id
_entity.type
_entity.pdbx_description
1 polymer ?
#
loop_
_entity_poly.entity_id
_entity_poly.type
_entity_poly.pdbx_seq_one_letter_code
_entity_poly.pdbx_strand_id
1 'polypeptide(L)'
;MLALAHVIDDLIRTGTFKNHADAARWLGVTDARVSQITKLALLAPEIQEAILQGGEKAIGERDLRPIAVLEAWEEQIDTWKTARLRSSGRDGAAPGTLEAR
;
A
#
# COMPACT_ATOMS: atom_id res chain seq x y z
N MET A 1 0.07 3.03 5.76
CA MET A 1 0.87 1.79 5.89
C MET A 1 2.27 1.95 5.31
N LEU A 2 2.45 2.68 4.20
CA LEU A 2 3.76 2.92 3.61
C LEU A 2 4.78 3.65 4.53
N ALA A 3 4.36 4.71 5.21
CA ALA A 3 5.24 5.38 6.18
C ALA A 3 5.74 4.42 7.29
N LEU A 4 4.90 3.46 7.70
CA LEU A 4 5.29 2.43 8.67
C LEU A 4 6.30 1.43 8.09
N ALA A 5 6.21 1.12 6.79
CA ALA A 5 7.20 0.28 6.11
C ALA A 5 8.61 0.89 6.22
N HIS A 6 8.73 2.18 5.89
CA HIS A 6 9.97 2.93 6.02
C HIS A 6 10.51 2.96 7.45
N VAL A 7 9.63 3.14 8.45
CA VAL A 7 10.03 3.11 9.86
C VAL A 7 10.57 1.72 10.26
N ILE A 8 9.91 0.64 9.85
CA ILE A 8 10.37 -0.72 10.16
C ILE A 8 11.73 -0.98 9.51
N ASP A 9 11.89 -0.63 8.24
CA ASP A 9 13.14 -0.82 7.50
C ASP A 9 14.29 -0.02 8.14
N ASP A 10 14.02 1.22 8.57
CA ASP A 10 15.00 2.06 9.25
C ASP A 10 15.41 1.49 10.62
N LEU A 11 14.44 1.00 11.40
CA LEU A 11 14.71 0.37 12.70
C LEU A 11 15.50 -0.93 12.57
N ILE A 12 15.29 -1.70 11.51
CA ILE A 12 16.10 -2.89 11.20
C ILE A 12 17.51 -2.48 10.77
N ARG A 13 17.60 -1.50 9.85
CA ARG A 13 18.88 -1.00 9.31
C ARG A 13 19.77 -0.39 10.38
N THR A 14 19.19 0.29 11.36
CA THR A 14 19.91 0.88 12.51
C THR A 14 20.23 -0.14 13.61
N GLY A 15 19.75 -1.38 13.48
CA GLY A 15 19.96 -2.45 14.45
C GLY A 15 19.06 -2.37 15.70
N THR A 16 18.09 -1.45 15.71
CA THR A 16 17.09 -1.35 16.79
C THR A 16 16.19 -2.58 16.82
N PHE A 17 15.78 -3.07 15.65
CA PHE A 17 15.16 -4.38 15.47
C PHE A 17 16.15 -5.34 14.81
N LYS A 18 16.27 -6.58 15.30
CA LYS A 18 17.19 -7.54 14.68
C LYS A 18 16.67 -8.06 13.35
N ASN A 19 15.35 -8.13 13.20
CA ASN A 19 14.67 -8.66 12.03
C ASN A 19 13.17 -8.31 12.06
N HIS A 20 12.45 -8.76 11.02
CA HIS A 20 11.00 -8.59 10.91
C HIS A 20 10.19 -9.25 12.03
N ALA A 21 10.67 -10.32 12.67
CA ALA A 21 9.96 -10.95 13.78
C ALA A 21 10.02 -10.10 15.06
N ASP A 22 11.11 -9.37 15.28
CA ASP A 22 11.19 -8.38 16.35
C ASP A 22 10.23 -7.22 16.11
N ALA A 23 10.14 -6.73 14.87
CA ALA A 23 9.15 -5.73 14.47
C ALA A 23 7.71 -6.23 14.66
N ALA A 24 7.44 -7.50 14.32
CA ALA A 24 6.12 -8.12 14.46
C ALA A 24 5.68 -8.19 15.92
N ARG A 25 6.58 -8.64 16.81
CA ARG A 25 6.35 -8.65 18.26
C ARG A 25 6.08 -7.26 18.80
N TRP A 26 6.86 -6.26 18.37
CA TRP A 26 6.69 -4.88 18.82
C TRP A 26 5.35 -4.27 18.37
N LEU A 27 4.93 -4.57 17.14
CA LEU A 27 3.66 -4.11 16.57
C LEU A 27 2.43 -4.91 17.03
N GLY A 28 2.62 -6.05 17.69
CA GLY A 28 1.52 -6.96 18.04
C GLY A 28 0.84 -7.60 16.83
N VAL A 29 1.57 -7.77 15.73
CA VAL A 29 1.06 -8.38 14.48
C VAL A 29 1.85 -9.63 14.10
N THR A 30 1.39 -10.37 13.10
CA THR A 30 2.11 -11.53 12.59
C THR A 30 3.29 -11.13 11.70
N ASP A 31 4.30 -12.00 11.59
CA ASP A 31 5.42 -11.85 10.66
C ASP A 31 4.94 -11.64 9.21
N ALA A 32 3.87 -12.33 8.82
CA ALA A 32 3.25 -12.18 7.52
C ALA A 32 2.70 -10.77 7.29
N ARG A 33 2.13 -10.13 8.32
CA ARG A 33 1.64 -8.75 8.22
C ARG A 33 2.79 -7.75 8.14
N VAL A 34 3.88 -7.97 8.88
CA VAL A 34 5.10 -7.17 8.73
C VAL A 34 5.67 -7.28 7.33
N SER A 35 5.82 -8.50 6.80
CA SER A 35 6.30 -8.72 5.44
C SER A 35 5.42 -8.03 4.39
N GLN A 36 4.09 -8.03 4.56
CA GLN A 36 3.19 -7.29 3.68
C GLN A 36 3.43 -5.78 3.74
N ILE A 37 3.65 -5.24 4.94
CA ILE A 37 3.91 -3.82 5.14
C ILE A 37 5.26 -3.44 4.50
N THR A 38 6.34 -4.18 4.78
CA THR A 38 7.68 -3.86 4.27
C THR A 38 7.79 -3.99 2.77
N LYS A 39 7.04 -4.92 2.14
CA LYS A 39 6.94 -4.98 0.67
C LYS A 39 6.44 -3.68 0.04
N LEU A 40 5.64 -2.87 0.73
CA LEU A 40 5.20 -1.59 0.19
C LEU A 40 6.36 -0.59 -0.02
N ALA A 41 7.49 -0.75 0.67
CA ALA A 41 8.69 0.05 0.44
C ALA A 41 9.41 -0.30 -0.88
N LEU A 42 9.01 -1.37 -1.58
CA LEU A 42 9.52 -1.76 -2.90
C LEU A 42 8.74 -1.12 -4.06
N LEU A 43 7.70 -0.33 -3.75
CA LEU A 43 6.97 0.41 -4.76
C LEU A 43 7.86 1.45 -5.44
N ALA A 44 7.58 1.79 -6.69
CA ALA A 44 8.26 2.86 -7.41
C ALA A 44 8.16 4.18 -6.61
N PRO A 45 9.23 4.99 -6.54
CA PRO A 45 9.24 6.24 -5.76
C PRO A 45 8.04 7.14 -6.03
N GLU A 46 7.59 7.25 -7.28
CA GLU A 46 6.45 8.06 -7.68
C GLU A 46 5.13 7.57 -7.05
N ILE A 47 4.95 6.26 -6.94
CA ILE A 47 3.79 5.65 -6.28
C ILE A 47 3.88 5.89 -4.77
N GLN A 48 5.08 5.78 -4.21
CA GLN A 48 5.31 6.03 -2.79
C GLN A 48 4.97 7.47 -2.40
N GLU A 49 5.44 8.45 -3.19
CA GLU A 49 5.15 9.87 -2.99
C GLU A 49 3.65 10.14 -3.07
N ALA A 50 2.95 9.59 -4.07
CA ALA A 50 1.51 9.75 -4.21
C ALA A 50 0.73 9.23 -2.99
N ILE A 51 1.16 8.09 -2.44
CA ILE A 51 0.57 7.51 -1.21
C ILE A 51 0.86 8.39 0.01
N LEU A 52 2.10 8.86 0.17
CA LEU A 52 2.52 9.67 1.32
C LEU A 52 1.89 11.06 1.34
N GLN A 53 1.64 11.66 0.16
CA GLN A 53 0.98 12.95 0.02
C GLN A 53 -0.55 12.88 0.25
N GLY A 54 -1.10 11.70 0.57
CA GLY A 54 -2.52 11.51 0.80
C GLY A 54 -3.37 11.61 -0.46
N GLY A 55 -2.75 11.48 -1.64
CA GLY A 55 -3.37 11.77 -2.94
C GLY A 55 -4.50 10.83 -3.34
N GLU A 56 -4.61 9.63 -2.75
CA GLU A 56 -5.57 8.64 -3.23
C GLU A 56 -6.27 7.91 -2.10
N LYS A 57 -7.42 8.45 -1.68
CA LYS A 57 -8.41 7.75 -0.83
C LYS A 57 -8.96 6.45 -1.43
N ALA A 58 -8.67 6.15 -2.70
CA ALA A 58 -9.36 5.12 -3.47
C ALA A 58 -8.59 3.80 -3.66
N ILE A 59 -7.28 3.75 -3.40
CA ILE A 59 -6.47 2.53 -3.57
C ILE A 59 -6.10 1.97 -2.18
N GLY A 60 -6.66 0.81 -1.84
CA GLY A 60 -6.38 0.15 -0.57
C GLY A 60 -5.05 -0.62 -0.61
N GLU A 61 -4.52 -0.99 0.56
CA GLU A 61 -3.33 -1.85 0.67
C GLU A 61 -3.45 -3.13 -0.19
N ARG A 62 -4.66 -3.70 -0.28
CA ARG A 62 -4.91 -4.90 -1.07
C ARG A 62 -4.63 -4.72 -2.56
N ASP A 63 -4.91 -3.53 -3.09
CA ASP A 63 -4.68 -3.19 -4.50
C ASP A 63 -3.19 -2.88 -4.77
N LEU A 64 -2.44 -2.44 -3.74
CA LEU A 64 -1.00 -2.16 -3.83
C LEU A 64 -0.14 -3.43 -3.76
N ARG A 65 -0.58 -4.48 -3.07
CA ARG A 65 0.16 -5.75 -2.96
C ARG A 65 0.61 -6.37 -4.29
N PRO A 66 -0.27 -6.53 -5.30
CA PRO A 66 0.15 -7.10 -6.59
C PRO A 66 1.07 -6.16 -7.37
N ILE A 67 1.08 -4.85 -7.06
CA ILE A 67 1.98 -3.88 -7.70
C ILE A 67 3.37 -3.99 -7.07
N ALA A 68 3.46 -4.09 -5.74
CA ALA A 68 4.72 -4.18 -5.00
C ALA A 68 5.55 -5.46 -5.26
N VAL A 69 5.00 -6.44 -5.98
CA VAL A 69 5.73 -7.67 -6.37
C VAL A 69 6.31 -7.61 -7.78
N LEU A 70 6.01 -6.57 -8.56
CA LEU A 70 6.58 -6.39 -9.90
C LEU A 70 8.02 -5.87 -9.76
N GLU A 71 8.94 -6.43 -10.54
CA GLU A 71 10.36 -6.10 -10.47
C GLU A 71 10.69 -4.76 -11.14
N ALA A 72 10.01 -4.44 -12.25
CA ALA A 72 10.23 -3.22 -13.01
C ALA A 72 9.32 -2.07 -12.53
N TRP A 73 9.90 -0.90 -12.27
CA TRP A 73 9.14 0.27 -11.81
C TRP A 73 8.17 0.79 -12.86
N GLU A 74 8.51 0.69 -14.14
CA GLU A 74 7.63 1.06 -15.25
C GLU A 74 6.34 0.23 -15.23
N GLU A 75 6.46 -1.08 -15.02
CA GLU A 75 5.31 -1.99 -14.90
C GLU A 75 4.47 -1.68 -13.65
N GLN A 76 5.12 -1.32 -12.54
CA GLN A 76 4.43 -0.86 -11.34
C GLN A 76 3.61 0.39 -11.61
N ILE A 77 4.19 1.40 -12.25
CA ILE A 77 3.56 2.68 -12.54
C ILE A 77 2.36 2.49 -13.49
N ASP A 78 2.50 1.67 -14.52
CA ASP A 78 1.41 1.40 -15.48
C ASP A 78 0.27 0.61 -14.83
N THR A 79 0.60 -0.39 -14.01
CA THR A 79 -0.40 -1.15 -13.25
C THR A 79 -1.12 -0.27 -12.23
N TRP A 80 -0.40 0.62 -11.56
CA TRP A 80 -0.94 1.58 -10.59
C TRP A 80 -1.91 2.57 -11.24
N LYS A 81 -1.53 3.18 -12.38
CA LYS A 81 -2.43 4.04 -13.17
C LYS A 81 -3.71 3.31 -13.57
N THR A 82 -3.60 2.05 -13.99
CA THR A 82 -4.75 1.22 -14.35
C THR A 82 -5.64 0.89 -13.15
N ALA A 83 -5.04 0.58 -12.00
CA ALA A 83 -5.76 0.34 -10.76
C ALA A 83 -6.53 1.58 -10.30
N ARG A 84 -5.91 2.77 -10.39
CA ARG A 84 -6.52 4.06 -10.09
C ARG A 84 -7.78 4.34 -10.92
N LEU A 85 -7.70 4.08 -12.23
CA LEU A 85 -8.85 4.24 -13.14
C LEU A 85 -10.03 3.33 -12.74
N ARG A 86 -9.76 2.11 -12.25
CA ARG A 86 -10.78 1.17 -11.78
C ARG A 86 -11.40 1.58 -10.44
N SER A 87 -10.62 2.15 -9.52
CA SER A 87 -11.13 2.62 -8.22
C SER A 87 -11.99 3.87 -8.35
N SER A 88 -11.66 4.79 -9.26
CA SER A 88 -12.46 5.99 -9.54
C SER A 88 -13.87 5.66 -10.07
N GLY A 89 -14.08 4.49 -10.70
CA GLY A 89 -15.40 4.03 -11.13
C GLY A 89 -16.26 3.41 -10.03
N ARG A 90 -15.66 2.97 -8.91
CA ARG A 90 -16.40 2.40 -7.76
C ARG A 90 -17.00 3.46 -6.84
N ASP A 91 -16.39 4.64 -6.78
CA ASP A 91 -16.87 5.78 -5.97
C ASP A 91 -17.94 6.63 -6.69
N GLY A 92 -18.27 6.31 -7.97
CA GLY A 92 -19.18 7.09 -8.81
C GLY A 92 -20.59 6.51 -9.00
N ALA A 93 -20.95 5.38 -8.38
CA ALA A 93 -22.27 4.77 -8.51
C ALA A 93 -23.12 4.95 -7.25
N ALA A 94 -23.89 6.05 -7.21
CA ALA A 94 -25.18 6.06 -6.53
C ALA A 94 -26.30 6.13 -7.59
N PRO A 95 -26.84 4.98 -8.07
CA PRO A 95 -28.11 4.98 -8.78
C PRO A 95 -29.24 4.99 -7.75
N GLY A 96 -30.15 5.96 -7.93
CA GLY A 96 -31.24 6.34 -7.04
C GLY A 96 -31.94 5.22 -6.28
N THR A 97 -32.00 5.39 -4.96
CA THR A 97 -33.04 4.79 -4.13
C THR A 97 -34.36 5.51 -4.41
N LEU A 98 -35.22 4.82 -5.16
CA LEU A 98 -36.68 4.70 -4.98
C LEU A 98 -37.44 5.86 -4.28
N GLU A 99 -38.23 6.61 -5.06
CA GLU A 99 -39.59 7.02 -4.66
C GLU A 99 -40.51 6.71 -5.86
N ALA A 100 -41.24 5.58 -5.83
CA ALA A 100 -42.56 5.43 -5.23
C ALA A 100 -43.66 6.22 -5.99
N ARG A 101 -44.35 5.55 -6.92
CA ARG A 101 -45.79 5.69 -7.16
C ARG A 101 -46.36 4.36 -7.63
#